data_AF-A0A2V8UFG0-F1
#
_entry.id   AF-A0A2V8UFG0-F1
#
_cell.length_a   1.000
_cell.length_b   1.000
_cell.length_c   1.000
_cell.angle_alpha   90.00
_cell.angle_beta   90.00
_cell.angle_gamma   90.00
#
_symmetry.space_group_name_H-M   'P 1'
#
loop_
_entity.id
_entity.type
_entity.pdbx_description
1 polymer ?
#
loop_
_entity_poly.entity_id
_entity_poly.type
_entity_poly.pdbx_seq_one_letter_code
_entity_poly.pdbx_strand_id
1 'polypeptide(L)'
;MRRREFLGACASGFLATQRPAFAERVQAHYRQPPPYQPYIPLVEPGHDEFPKEKDAVDLVERLHLWWTAEGGGGEARFYVLPGNVVRFEIKSPAAYKTGLGKVRCEGDRVTGITTIEEYVASTPKPLFRDVTGAVFQGVPSFSEQLSRGIPYWVARLDPATGIQIY
;
A
#
# COMPACT_ATOMS: atom_id res chain seq x y z
N MET A 1 27.78 -24.52 -18.63
CA MET A 1 26.89 -23.38 -18.33
C MET A 1 27.09 -22.29 -19.38
N ARG A 2 26.03 -21.89 -20.08
CA ARG A 2 26.09 -20.77 -21.03
C ARG A 2 25.95 -19.44 -20.28
N ARG A 3 26.65 -18.38 -20.72
CA ARG A 3 26.58 -17.02 -20.14
C ARG A 3 25.15 -16.51 -19.93
N ARG A 4 24.21 -16.93 -20.79
CA ARG A 4 22.77 -16.59 -20.71
C ARG A 4 22.04 -17.27 -19.54
N GLU A 5 22.43 -18.49 -19.19
CA GLU A 5 21.86 -19.25 -18.07
C GLU A 5 22.38 -18.69 -16.73
N PHE A 6 23.66 -18.31 -16.69
CA PHE A 6 24.26 -17.68 -15.51
C PHE A 6 23.66 -16.29 -15.23
N LEU A 7 23.50 -15.45 -16.25
CA LEU A 7 22.84 -14.14 -16.08
C LEU A 7 21.35 -14.29 -15.72
N GLY A 8 20.67 -15.32 -16.23
CA GLY A 8 19.30 -15.64 -15.84
C GLY A 8 19.17 -15.99 -14.35
N ALA A 9 20.11 -16.78 -13.82
CA ALA A 9 20.13 -17.17 -12.41
C ALA A 9 20.46 -16.00 -11.47
N CYS A 10 21.30 -15.03 -11.89
CA CYS A 10 21.58 -13.83 -11.10
C CYS A 10 20.40 -12.84 -11.08
N ALA A 11 19.56 -12.80 -12.12
CA ALA A 11 18.43 -11.88 -12.21
C ALA A 11 17.20 -12.34 -11.40
N SER A 12 16.97 -13.65 -11.27
CA SER A 12 15.83 -14.20 -10.52
C SER A 12 16.00 -14.13 -9.00
N GLY A 13 17.24 -14.04 -8.49
CA GLY A 13 17.51 -13.87 -7.06
C GLY A 13 17.07 -12.51 -6.48
N PHE A 14 17.06 -11.45 -7.31
CA PHE A 14 16.67 -10.10 -6.87
C PHE A 14 15.16 -9.85 -6.87
N LEU A 15 14.38 -10.62 -7.64
CA LEU A 15 12.92 -10.48 -7.69
C LEU A 15 12.22 -11.25 -6.57
N ALA A 16 12.84 -12.31 -6.04
CA ALA A 16 12.24 -13.16 -5.01
C ALA A 16 12.31 -12.56 -3.58
N THR A 17 13.12 -11.52 -3.36
CA THR A 17 13.32 -10.89 -2.04
C THR A 17 12.60 -9.56 -1.87
N GLN A 18 11.88 -9.08 -2.90
CA GLN A 18 10.96 -7.97 -2.72
C GLN A 18 9.75 -8.47 -1.94
N ARG A 19 9.85 -8.44 -0.60
CA ARG A 19 8.64 -8.42 0.24
C ARG A 19 7.75 -7.32 -0.32
N PRO A 20 6.49 -7.60 -0.66
CA PRO A 20 5.61 -6.54 -1.04
C PRO A 20 5.52 -5.59 0.17
N ALA A 21 5.82 -4.30 -0.05
CA ALA A 21 5.56 -3.24 0.93
C ALA A 21 4.08 -3.18 1.37
N PHE A 22 3.24 -4.03 0.76
CA PHE A 22 1.82 -4.19 0.99
C PHE A 22 1.44 -4.92 2.30
N ALA A 23 2.34 -5.68 2.93
CA ALA A 23 1.96 -6.57 4.04
C ALA A 23 2.55 -6.23 5.41
N GLU A 24 3.56 -5.37 5.49
CA GLU A 24 4.23 -5.10 6.77
C GLU A 24 3.52 -3.94 7.48
N ARG A 25 2.77 -4.23 8.55
CA ARG A 25 2.42 -3.21 9.54
C ARG A 25 3.73 -2.64 10.05
N VAL A 26 4.10 -1.46 9.59
CA VAL A 26 5.32 -0.79 9.99
C VAL A 26 5.22 -0.47 11.48
N GLN A 27 5.82 -1.31 12.32
CA GLN A 27 5.99 -0.98 13.73
C GLN A 27 7.11 0.07 13.81
N ALA A 28 6.73 1.31 14.09
CA ALA A 28 7.68 2.39 14.29
C ALA A 28 8.43 2.17 15.61
N HIS A 29 9.71 1.81 15.53
CA HIS A 29 10.61 1.78 16.68
C HIS A 29 11.24 3.16 16.89
N TYR A 30 10.70 3.94 17.82
CA TYR A 30 11.26 5.24 18.17
C TYR A 30 12.51 5.09 19.05
N ARG A 31 13.53 5.92 18.80
CA ARG A 31 14.78 5.94 19.60
C ARG A 31 14.52 6.42 21.04
N GLN A 32 13.55 7.31 21.21
CA GLN A 32 13.02 7.76 22.49
C GLN A 32 11.50 7.61 22.43
N PRO A 33 10.84 7.26 23.56
CA PRO A 33 9.40 7.19 23.58
C PRO A 33 8.81 8.56 23.21
N PRO A 34 7.83 8.65 22.28
CA PRO A 34 7.16 9.91 21.98
C PRO A 34 6.64 10.59 23.25
N PRO A 35 6.62 11.93 23.30
CA PRO A 35 6.19 12.69 24.48
C PRO A 35 4.74 12.36 24.89
N TYR A 36 3.92 11.88 23.95
CA TYR A 36 2.55 11.45 24.21
C TYR A 36 2.40 9.99 24.67
N GLN A 37 3.46 9.17 24.58
CA GLN A 37 3.41 7.74 24.90
C GLN A 37 2.97 7.43 26.34
N PRO A 38 3.38 8.20 27.38
CA PRO A 38 2.90 8.00 28.74
C PRO A 38 1.40 8.24 28.91
N TYR A 39 0.77 9.00 27.99
CA TYR A 39 -0.65 9.30 28.03
C TYR A 39 -1.50 8.27 27.29
N ILE A 40 -0.91 7.41 26.44
CA ILE A 40 -1.65 6.37 25.70
C ILE A 40 -2.49 5.48 26.62
N PRO A 41 -1.99 5.00 27.79
CA PRO A 41 -2.82 4.20 28.72
C PRO A 41 -3.94 4.99 29.40
N LEU A 42 -3.87 6.33 29.38
CA LEU A 42 -4.90 7.22 29.95
C LEU A 42 -5.99 7.55 28.94
N VAL A 43 -5.76 7.28 27.65
CA VAL A 43 -6.79 7.37 26.62
C VAL A 43 -7.71 6.16 26.79
N GLU A 44 -8.97 6.42 27.13
CA GLU A 44 -9.97 5.37 27.23
C GLU A 44 -10.11 4.66 25.87
N PRO A 45 -9.97 3.32 25.81
CA PRO A 45 -10.22 2.57 24.58
C PRO A 45 -11.63 2.86 24.06
N GLY A 46 -11.75 3.31 22.81
CA GLY A 46 -13.03 3.63 22.18
C GLY A 46 -13.47 5.10 22.25
N HIS A 47 -12.69 5.98 22.88
CA HIS A 47 -12.85 7.45 22.76
C HIS A 47 -12.19 8.03 21.50
N ASP A 48 -12.04 7.21 20.46
CA ASP A 48 -11.54 7.64 19.16
C ASP A 48 -12.52 8.64 18.53
N GLU A 49 -12.01 9.78 18.05
CA GLU A 49 -12.83 10.81 17.39
C GLU A 49 -13.41 10.34 16.05
N PHE A 50 -13.03 9.15 15.56
CA PHE A 50 -13.44 8.62 14.27
C PHE A 50 -14.29 7.34 14.37
N PRO A 51 -15.51 7.38 14.91
CA PRO A 51 -16.40 6.21 14.98
C PRO A 51 -16.69 5.59 13.60
N LYS A 52 -16.66 6.42 12.54
CA LYS A 52 -16.83 5.98 11.15
C LYS A 52 -15.63 5.25 10.57
N GLU A 53 -14.45 5.36 11.18
CA GLU A 53 -13.26 4.65 10.73
C GLU A 53 -13.42 3.15 10.96
N LYS A 54 -13.98 2.75 12.10
CA LYS A 54 -14.34 1.36 12.37
C LYS A 54 -15.28 0.81 11.30
N ASP A 55 -16.37 1.53 11.01
CA ASP A 55 -17.34 1.13 10.00
C ASP A 55 -16.70 1.03 8.60
N ALA A 56 -15.77 1.93 8.28
CA ALA A 56 -15.02 1.92 7.03
C ALA A 56 -14.10 0.70 6.94
N VAL A 57 -13.36 0.37 8.01
CA VAL A 57 -12.49 -0.81 8.09
C VAL A 57 -13.34 -2.08 7.93
N ASP A 58 -14.42 -2.20 8.69
CA ASP A 58 -15.33 -3.36 8.64
C ASP A 58 -15.96 -3.51 7.23
N LEU A 59 -16.25 -2.40 6.54
CA LEU A 59 -16.72 -2.42 5.15
C LEU A 59 -15.62 -2.85 4.15
N VAL A 60 -14.38 -2.40 4.32
CA VAL A 60 -13.24 -2.82 3.50
C VAL A 60 -13.01 -4.32 3.61
N GLU A 61 -13.07 -4.87 4.83
CA GLU A 61 -12.95 -6.32 5.05
C GLU A 61 -14.04 -7.10 4.32
N ARG A 62 -15.30 -6.66 4.42
CA ARG A 62 -16.43 -7.27 3.70
C ARG A 62 -16.27 -7.19 2.18
N LEU A 63 -15.75 -6.07 1.66
CA LEU A 63 -15.47 -5.91 0.23
C LEU A 63 -14.38 -6.88 -0.25
N HIS A 64 -13.34 -7.10 0.54
CA HIS A 64 -12.30 -8.09 0.21
C HIS A 64 -12.84 -9.52 0.21
N LEU A 65 -13.66 -9.89 1.18
CA LEU A 65 -14.30 -11.21 1.23
C LEU A 65 -15.22 -11.42 0.01
N TRP A 66 -16.05 -10.43 -0.31
CA TRP A 66 -16.91 -10.45 -1.48
C TRP A 66 -16.11 -10.58 -2.79
N TRP A 67 -15.10 -9.74 -3.00
CA TRP A 67 -14.25 -9.76 -4.19
C TRP A 67 -13.55 -11.12 -4.39
N THR A 68 -13.07 -11.70 -3.29
CA THR A 68 -12.42 -13.03 -3.30
C THR A 68 -13.42 -14.12 -3.66
N ALA A 69 -14.64 -14.06 -3.12
CA ALA A 69 -15.71 -15.03 -3.40
C ALA A 69 -16.23 -14.95 -4.84
N GLU A 70 -16.23 -13.76 -5.44
CA GLU A 70 -16.64 -13.56 -6.84
C GLU A 70 -15.59 -14.05 -7.85
N GLY A 71 -14.40 -14.47 -7.37
CA GLY A 71 -13.32 -14.95 -8.22
C GLY A 71 -12.54 -13.83 -8.91
N GLY A 72 -12.52 -12.64 -8.30
CA GLY A 72 -11.81 -11.48 -8.83
C GLY A 72 -10.33 -11.76 -9.05
N GLY A 73 -9.92 -11.84 -10.32
CA GLY A 73 -8.52 -12.09 -10.69
C GLY A 73 -7.63 -10.87 -10.40
N GLY A 74 -6.76 -10.97 -9.41
CA GLY A 74 -5.75 -9.94 -9.11
C GLY A 74 -5.74 -9.46 -7.65
N GLU A 75 -4.96 -8.41 -7.39
CA GLU A 75 -4.89 -7.72 -6.10
C GLU A 75 -5.84 -6.52 -6.15
N ALA A 76 -6.83 -6.47 -5.26
CA ALA A 76 -7.77 -5.36 -5.15
C ALA A 76 -7.51 -4.59 -3.85
N ARG A 77 -7.72 -3.26 -3.89
CA ARG A 77 -7.74 -2.36 -2.74
C ARG A 77 -8.97 -1.49 -2.81
N PHE A 78 -9.56 -1.22 -1.65
CA PHE A 78 -10.78 -0.45 -1.50
C PHE A 78 -10.55 0.66 -0.49
N TYR A 79 -10.94 1.88 -0.84
CA TYR A 79 -10.91 3.03 0.05
C TYR A 79 -12.34 3.57 0.18
N VAL A 80 -12.90 3.46 1.37
CA VAL A 80 -14.28 3.87 1.65
C VAL A 80 -14.36 5.38 1.69
N LEU A 81 -15.32 5.93 0.95
CA LEU A 81 -15.64 7.34 0.89
C LEU A 81 -17.04 7.58 1.44
N PRO A 82 -17.38 8.82 1.82
CA PRO A 82 -18.74 9.16 2.24
C PRO A 82 -19.81 8.78 1.20
N GLY A 83 -21.00 8.41 1.66
CA GLY A 83 -22.15 8.13 0.78
C GLY A 83 -22.17 6.74 0.15
N ASN A 84 -21.54 5.74 0.78
CA ASN A 84 -21.38 4.37 0.28
C ASN A 84 -20.64 4.31 -1.05
N VAL A 85 -19.74 5.26 -1.28
CA VAL A 85 -18.84 5.27 -2.42
C VAL A 85 -17.54 4.60 -1.99
N VAL A 86 -16.94 3.84 -2.89
CA VAL A 86 -15.64 3.23 -2.70
C VAL A 86 -14.75 3.59 -3.88
N ARG A 87 -13.54 4.06 -3.59
CA ARG A 87 -12.48 4.10 -4.59
C ARG A 87 -11.85 2.73 -4.65
N PHE A 88 -11.81 2.11 -5.82
CA PHE A 88 -11.16 0.83 -6.01
C PHE A 88 -9.87 0.98 -6.81
N GLU A 89 -8.90 0.13 -6.50
CA GLU A 89 -7.67 -0.07 -7.26
C GLU A 89 -7.51 -1.58 -7.45
N ILE A 90 -7.59 -2.06 -8.69
CA ILE A 90 -7.54 -3.48 -9.01
C ILE A 90 -6.39 -3.70 -9.98
N LYS A 91 -5.38 -4.42 -9.51
CA LYS A 91 -4.23 -4.84 -10.30
C LYS A 91 -4.46 -6.28 -10.75
N SER A 92 -4.73 -6.44 -12.04
CA SER A 92 -4.77 -7.74 -12.71
C SER A 92 -3.49 -7.97 -13.53
N PRO A 93 -3.20 -9.21 -13.97
CA PRO A 93 -2.06 -9.48 -14.86
C PRO A 93 -2.12 -8.70 -16.18
N ALA A 94 -3.32 -8.40 -16.68
CA ALA A 94 -3.53 -7.76 -17.97
C ALA A 94 -3.68 -6.22 -17.91
N ALA A 95 -4.16 -5.70 -16.77
CA ALA A 95 -4.50 -4.29 -16.64
C ALA A 95 -4.50 -3.83 -15.17
N TYR A 96 -4.25 -2.54 -14.98
CA TYR A 96 -4.52 -1.82 -13.75
C TYR A 96 -5.79 -1.01 -13.90
N LYS A 97 -6.77 -1.23 -13.04
CA LYS A 97 -8.03 -0.51 -13.01
C LYS A 97 -8.11 0.36 -11.76
N THR A 98 -8.56 1.59 -11.90
CA THR A 98 -8.90 2.44 -10.76
C THR A 98 -10.19 3.18 -11.03
N GLY A 99 -10.95 3.52 -10.01
CA GLY A 99 -12.22 4.18 -10.21
C GLY A 99 -13.02 4.37 -8.95
N LEU A 100 -14.23 4.88 -9.13
CA LEU A 100 -15.22 5.08 -8.10
C LEU A 100 -16.40 4.15 -8.36
N GLY A 101 -16.93 3.55 -7.31
CA GLY A 101 -18.13 2.73 -7.37
C GLY A 101 -19.00 2.94 -6.15
N LYS A 102 -20.31 2.75 -6.31
CA LYS A 102 -21.25 2.74 -5.19
C LYS A 102 -21.43 1.31 -4.71
N VAL A 103 -21.22 1.06 -3.43
CA VAL A 103 -21.37 -0.27 -2.83
C VAL A 103 -22.85 -0.59 -2.69
N ARG A 104 -23.24 -1.79 -3.16
CA ARG A 104 -24.57 -2.38 -2.95
C ARG A 104 -24.47 -3.40 -1.83
N CYS A 105 -25.33 -3.24 -0.83
CA CYS A 105 -25.44 -4.15 0.29
C CYS A 105 -26.89 -4.64 0.42
N GLU A 106 -27.06 -5.90 0.79
CA GLU A 106 -28.31 -6.46 1.27
C GLU A 106 -28.12 -6.79 2.75
N GLY A 107 -28.68 -5.96 3.63
CA GLY A 107 -28.30 -5.94 5.05
C GLY A 107 -26.81 -5.66 5.20
N ASP A 108 -26.10 -6.53 5.93
CA ASP A 108 -24.65 -6.44 6.14
C ASP A 108 -23.80 -7.09 5.05
N ARG A 109 -24.43 -7.74 4.07
CA ARG A 109 -23.71 -8.46 3.01
C ARG A 109 -23.51 -7.56 1.79
N VAL A 110 -22.25 -7.41 1.38
CA VAL A 110 -21.91 -6.78 0.10
C VAL A 110 -22.37 -7.70 -1.04
N THR A 111 -23.19 -7.17 -1.93
CA THR A 111 -23.72 -7.87 -3.10
C THR A 111 -23.08 -7.41 -4.40
N GLY A 112 -22.51 -6.20 -4.42
CA GLY A 112 -21.75 -5.73 -5.57
C GLY A 112 -21.27 -4.30 -5.47
N ILE A 113 -20.54 -3.86 -6.49
CA ILE A 113 -20.17 -2.47 -6.70
C ILE A 113 -20.79 -2.01 -8.02
N THR A 114 -21.53 -0.90 -8.00
CA THR A 114 -22.00 -0.22 -9.20
C THR A 114 -20.98 0.84 -9.58
N THR A 115 -20.24 0.61 -10.67
CA THR A 115 -19.24 1.56 -11.16
C THR A 115 -19.86 2.91 -11.49
N ILE A 116 -19.31 3.96 -10.90
CA ILE A 116 -19.61 5.36 -11.22
C ILE A 116 -18.63 5.82 -12.31
N GLU A 117 -17.35 5.52 -12.10
CA GLU A 117 -16.26 5.93 -12.97
C GLU A 117 -15.17 4.85 -12.94
N GLU A 118 -14.64 4.48 -14.10
CA GLU A 118 -13.56 3.50 -14.22
C GLU A 118 -12.51 3.98 -15.22
N TYR A 119 -11.27 3.94 -14.78
CA TYR A 119 -10.07 4.14 -15.58
C TYR A 119 -9.33 2.82 -15.69
N VAL A 120 -8.96 2.46 -16.92
CA VAL A 120 -8.21 1.25 -17.21
C VAL A 120 -6.91 1.62 -17.90
N ALA A 121 -5.79 1.22 -17.30
CA ALA A 121 -4.48 1.27 -17.92
C ALA A 121 -4.02 -0.16 -18.19
N SER A 122 -3.81 -0.49 -19.47
CA SER A 122 -3.22 -1.76 -19.88
C SER A 122 -2.00 -1.52 -20.75
N THR A 123 -1.04 -2.42 -20.66
CA THR A 123 0.15 -2.39 -21.53
C THR A 123 0.65 -3.80 -21.79
N PRO A 124 1.05 -4.12 -23.03
CA PRO A 124 1.61 -5.43 -23.36
C PRO A 124 3.01 -5.66 -22.77
N LYS A 125 3.66 -4.60 -22.25
CA LYS A 125 5.00 -4.66 -21.63
C LYS A 125 5.10 -3.67 -20.46
N PRO A 126 5.93 -3.91 -19.43
CA PRO A 126 6.15 -2.93 -18.36
C PRO A 126 6.63 -1.60 -18.96
N LEU A 127 5.84 -0.53 -18.85
CA LEU A 127 6.20 0.79 -19.39
C LEU A 127 7.04 1.61 -18.41
N PHE A 128 6.87 1.36 -17.11
CA PHE A 128 7.62 2.01 -16.05
C PHE A 128 8.66 1.03 -15.52
N ARG A 129 9.93 1.28 -15.84
CA ARG A 129 11.05 0.76 -15.03
C ARG A 129 11.24 1.72 -13.86
N ASP A 130 11.91 1.26 -12.80
CA ASP A 130 12.39 2.15 -11.75
C ASP A 130 13.27 3.25 -12.39
N VAL A 131 12.67 4.43 -12.55
CA VAL A 131 13.33 5.61 -13.14
C VAL A 131 14.41 6.08 -12.19
N THR A 132 14.16 6.00 -10.89
CA THR A 132 15.09 6.45 -9.85
C THR A 132 16.37 5.62 -9.91
N GLY A 133 16.25 4.29 -9.93
CA GLY A 133 17.39 3.39 -10.09
C GLY A 133 18.17 3.62 -11.39
N ALA A 134 17.47 3.86 -12.50
CA ALA A 134 18.11 4.10 -13.80
C ALA A 134 18.80 5.48 -13.90
N VAL A 135 18.19 6.54 -13.36
CA VAL A 135 18.73 7.91 -13.37
C VAL A 135 19.95 8.02 -12.46
N PHE A 136 19.92 7.36 -11.30
CA PHE A 136 20.99 7.44 -10.30
C PHE A 136 21.98 6.27 -10.35
N GLN A 137 21.92 5.41 -11.37
CA GLN A 137 22.77 4.21 -11.48
C GLN A 137 24.29 4.49 -11.38
N GLY A 138 24.73 5.71 -11.73
CA GLY A 138 26.14 6.12 -11.68
C GLY A 138 26.58 6.75 -10.35
N VAL A 139 25.69 6.87 -9.38
CA VAL A 139 25.97 7.58 -8.12
C VAL A 139 25.69 6.65 -6.94
N PRO A 140 26.70 5.93 -6.42
CA PRO A 140 26.53 4.92 -5.37
C PRO A 140 25.81 5.43 -4.11
N SER A 141 26.01 6.70 -3.74
CA SER A 141 25.37 7.31 -2.59
C SER A 141 23.84 7.32 -2.70
N PHE A 142 23.27 7.48 -3.90
CA PHE A 142 21.81 7.43 -4.07
C PHE A 142 21.26 6.03 -3.88
N SER A 143 21.95 5.00 -4.37
CA SER A 143 21.55 3.61 -4.11
C SER A 143 21.60 3.30 -2.62
N GLU A 144 22.64 3.74 -1.91
CA GLU A 144 22.75 3.57 -0.46
C GLU A 144 21.70 4.37 0.33
N GLN A 145 21.30 5.52 -0.20
CA GLN A 145 20.30 6.36 0.45
C GLN A 145 18.87 5.84 0.23
N LEU A 146 18.52 5.48 -1.00
CA LEU A 146 17.19 5.03 -1.39
C LEU A 146 16.91 3.59 -0.94
N SER A 147 17.95 2.79 -0.69
CA SER A 147 17.81 1.48 -0.06
C SER A 147 17.41 1.57 1.42
N ARG A 148 17.57 2.74 2.04
CA ARG A 148 17.16 2.98 3.42
C ARG A 148 15.69 3.38 3.43
N GLY A 149 14.85 2.57 4.07
CA GLY A 149 13.41 2.82 4.14
C GLY A 149 13.04 4.11 4.89
N ILE A 150 11.79 4.53 4.76
CA ILE A 150 11.23 5.75 5.39
C ILE A 150 11.59 5.87 6.88
N PRO A 151 11.54 4.82 7.73
CA PRO A 151 11.88 4.94 9.16
C PRO A 151 13.33 5.38 9.41
N TYR A 152 14.28 4.97 8.57
CA TYR A 152 15.69 5.39 8.69
C TYR A 152 15.83 6.91 8.52
N TRP A 153 15.10 7.46 7.56
CA TRP A 153 15.16 8.86 7.16
C TRP A 153 14.43 9.76 8.15
N VAL A 154 13.22 9.38 8.56
CA VAL A 154 12.46 10.08 9.61
C VAL A 154 13.32 10.19 10.88
N ALA A 155 13.94 9.11 11.34
CA ALA A 155 14.78 9.11 12.54
C ALA A 155 16.02 10.02 12.47
N ARG A 156 16.45 10.45 11.27
CA ARG A 156 17.62 11.32 11.07
C ARG A 156 17.26 12.75 10.73
N LEU A 157 16.15 12.96 10.03
CA LEU A 157 15.70 14.27 9.60
C LEU A 157 14.82 14.95 10.65
N ASP A 158 13.99 14.20 11.39
CA ASP A 158 13.14 14.76 12.46
C ASP A 158 13.98 15.49 13.55
N PRO A 159 15.08 14.91 14.10
CA PRO A 159 15.93 15.63 15.04
C PRO A 159 16.75 16.76 14.41
N ALA A 160 17.10 16.64 13.11
CA ALA A 160 17.94 17.61 12.42
C ALA A 160 17.16 18.85 11.97
N THR A 161 15.85 18.70 11.76
CA THR A 161 14.97 19.80 11.32
C THR A 161 14.17 20.40 12.48
N GLY A 162 14.00 19.66 13.59
CA GLY A 162 13.15 20.10 14.71
C GLY A 162 11.66 20.10 14.37
N ILE A 163 11.27 19.42 13.29
CA ILE A 163 9.90 19.32 12.80
C ILE A 163 9.60 17.84 12.54
N GLN A 164 8.44 17.38 13.01
CA GLN A 164 7.97 16.03 12.74
C GLN A 164 7.65 15.87 11.25
N ILE A 165 8.45 15.06 10.57
CA ILE A 165 8.24 14.68 9.18
C ILE A 165 7.30 13.46 9.17
N TYR A 166 6.04 13.71 8.84
CA TYR A 166 4.99 12.70 8.64
C TYR A 166 4.92 12.24 7.18
#